data_AF-A0A812C313-F1
#
_entry.id   AF-A0A812C313-F1
#
_cell.length_a   1.000
_cell.length_b   1.000
_cell.length_c   1.000
_cell.angle_alpha   90.00
_cell.angle_beta   90.00
_cell.angle_gamma   90.00
#
_symmetry.space_group_name_H-M   'P 1'
#
loop_
_entity.id
_entity.type
_entity.pdbx_description
1 polymer ?
#
loop_
_entity_poly.entity_id
_entity_poly.type
_entity_poly.pdbx_seq_one_letter_code
_entity_poly.pdbx_strand_id
1 'polypeptide(L)'
;MALLPKCEAGIIGINILYALGFLEYSFSFYLYIIFAVVLWMTFCLCLYFELSWQQNKHFTNRTFFRPRAKPAFWTMLLFPITLFSLLTSSVLDTTATMLILQAGLLLVQPLFLAGILWWSQAKDIQKICIKFSAIAGLLEIPLVFFMSFHVGIDFPASTSLVLMVFGHLYTLQGLIFFLPKTFTYGEVSLVSQMMVFFTYRSCSIILQAKQNLDLPDKDELMSTVMFCLMVAVVIFHFFPDPLNASRFYGTYIGIGIVFAIYWFARLYPYNLQAIISNFDISVSKVCLLLYWCVWAGFAIKVVINYNTSKDPTTTIVRKYFHLVMVGVYFPGLLIDTQFLSLAASLAFAILLGLEQVRMYKVPPFGSLLHKSLSIFLDDKDTGPFFVTHIYLLIGFSVPVWLSATNAILHTHYVSAFAGFLSLGIGDSAASTFGSKFGKIKLSGTSKTFEGTLFSIIAQLIFVWYLSFMVHFPINLRLVFTIAITSLYEAFTDQIDNLVLPLLIFPFLNLL
;
A
#
# COMPACT_ATOMS: atom_id res chain seq x y z
N MET A 1 15.46 24.56 -4.75
CA MET A 1 14.13 24.12 -4.28
C MET A 1 13.07 24.03 -5.39
N ALA A 2 13.07 24.91 -6.40
CA ALA A 2 12.05 24.91 -7.47
C ALA A 2 12.13 23.77 -8.52
N LEU A 3 13.22 22.98 -8.53
CA LEU A 3 13.43 21.90 -9.51
C LEU A 3 12.79 20.56 -9.10
N LEU A 4 12.81 20.20 -7.81
CA LEU A 4 12.26 18.92 -7.32
C LEU A 4 10.80 18.69 -7.72
N PRO A 5 9.87 19.64 -7.47
CA PRO A 5 8.45 19.42 -7.79
C PRO A 5 8.21 19.21 -9.28
N LYS A 6 9.03 19.83 -10.13
CA LYS A 6 8.95 19.68 -11.59
C LYS A 6 9.42 18.31 -12.05
N CYS A 7 10.46 17.77 -11.42
CA CYS A 7 10.96 16.42 -11.71
C CYS A 7 10.00 15.33 -11.21
N GLU A 8 9.50 15.45 -9.97
CA GLU A 8 8.52 14.51 -9.41
C GLU A 8 7.24 14.48 -10.25
N ALA A 9 6.68 15.65 -10.59
CA ALA A 9 5.51 15.75 -11.44
C ALA A 9 5.77 15.23 -12.86
N GLY A 10 6.96 15.50 -13.42
CA GLY A 10 7.34 15.01 -14.74
C GLY A 10 7.41 13.48 -14.81
N ILE A 11 7.99 12.84 -13.80
CA ILE A 11 8.11 11.38 -13.76
C ILE A 11 6.74 10.72 -13.54
N ILE A 12 5.89 11.29 -12.69
CA ILE A 12 4.52 10.79 -12.53
C ILE A 12 3.71 11.00 -13.81
N GLY A 13 3.89 12.12 -14.51
CA GLY A 13 3.34 12.36 -15.85
C GLY A 13 3.79 11.32 -16.87
N ILE A 14 5.07 10.92 -16.85
CA ILE A 14 5.60 9.84 -17.69
C ILE A 14 4.93 8.50 -17.34
N ASN A 15 4.75 8.20 -16.05
CA ASN A 15 4.06 6.97 -15.62
C ASN A 15 2.61 6.94 -16.13
N ILE A 16 1.89 8.07 -16.01
CA ILE A 16 0.55 8.23 -16.58
C ILE A 16 0.57 7.99 -18.08
N LEU A 17 1.45 8.65 -18.83
CA LEU A 17 1.53 8.48 -20.28
C LEU A 17 1.90 7.05 -20.68
N TYR A 18 2.78 6.38 -19.92
CA TYR A 18 3.17 5.01 -20.18
C TYR A 18 2.01 4.04 -19.92
N ALA A 19 1.32 4.19 -18.79
CA ALA A 19 0.13 3.41 -18.48
C ALA A 19 -0.96 3.64 -19.53
N LEU A 20 -1.15 4.89 -19.98
CA LEU A 20 -2.14 5.24 -21.00
C LEU A 20 -1.78 4.70 -22.40
N GLY A 21 -0.53 4.85 -22.83
CA GLY A 21 -0.07 4.46 -24.17
C GLY A 21 -0.15 2.95 -24.44
N PHE A 22 -0.16 2.10 -23.41
CA PHE A 22 -0.30 0.65 -23.58
C PHE A 22 -1.74 0.19 -23.85
N LEU A 23 -2.73 1.05 -23.61
CA LEU A 23 -4.15 0.70 -23.68
C LEU A 23 -4.76 0.84 -25.06
N GLU A 24 -4.09 1.53 -25.97
CA GLU A 24 -4.56 1.70 -27.36
C GLU A 24 -4.87 0.35 -28.06
N TYR A 25 -4.36 -0.76 -27.55
CA TYR A 25 -4.50 -2.09 -28.16
C TYR A 25 -5.51 -3.03 -27.49
N SER A 26 -6.23 -2.58 -26.44
CA SER A 26 -6.74 -3.52 -25.43
C SER A 26 -8.18 -3.30 -24.94
N PHE A 27 -8.78 -2.13 -25.18
CA PHE A 27 -9.98 -1.69 -24.46
C PHE A 27 -11.10 -1.15 -25.36
N SER A 28 -12.33 -1.08 -24.84
CA SER A 28 -13.38 -0.26 -25.45
C SER A 28 -12.92 1.20 -25.47
N PHE A 29 -12.62 1.72 -26.67
CA PHE A 29 -12.05 3.05 -26.92
C PHE A 29 -12.68 4.17 -26.08
N TYR A 30 -13.99 4.12 -25.84
CA TYR A 30 -14.74 5.11 -25.08
C TYR A 30 -14.40 5.17 -23.59
N LEU A 31 -14.33 4.02 -22.90
CA LEU A 31 -14.00 3.97 -21.48
C LEU A 31 -12.52 4.34 -21.25
N TYR A 32 -11.65 3.94 -22.16
CA TYR A 32 -10.25 4.37 -22.16
C TYR A 32 -10.14 5.89 -22.23
N ILE A 33 -10.83 6.54 -23.18
CA ILE A 33 -10.81 8.00 -23.31
C ILE A 33 -11.35 8.68 -22.04
N ILE A 34 -12.49 8.22 -21.51
CA ILE A 34 -13.07 8.81 -20.31
C ILE A 34 -12.07 8.76 -19.15
N PHE A 35 -11.45 7.60 -18.93
CA PHE A 35 -10.46 7.45 -17.86
C PHE A 35 -9.20 8.28 -18.11
N ALA A 36 -8.67 8.29 -19.32
CA ALA A 36 -7.51 9.11 -19.69
C ALA A 36 -7.77 10.60 -19.41
N VAL A 37 -8.97 11.09 -19.77
CA VAL A 37 -9.41 12.46 -19.48
C VAL A 37 -9.52 12.70 -17.98
N VAL A 38 -10.18 11.81 -17.23
CA VAL A 38 -10.31 11.94 -15.76
C VAL A 38 -8.94 11.94 -15.09
N LEU A 39 -8.04 11.03 -15.46
CA LEU A 39 -6.70 10.93 -14.91
C LEU A 39 -5.86 12.17 -15.23
N TRP A 40 -5.94 12.68 -16.47
CA TRP A 40 -5.26 13.91 -16.86
C TRP A 40 -5.80 15.15 -16.13
N MET A 41 -7.13 15.30 -16.04
CA MET A 41 -7.75 16.37 -15.26
C MET A 41 -7.35 16.29 -13.79
N THR A 42 -7.33 15.09 -13.23
CA THR A 42 -6.90 14.82 -11.85
C THR A 42 -5.44 15.21 -11.67
N PHE A 43 -4.56 14.83 -12.60
CA PHE A 43 -3.14 15.24 -12.58
C PHE A 43 -2.98 16.77 -12.60
N CYS A 44 -3.71 17.47 -13.46
CA CYS A 44 -3.74 18.94 -13.48
C CYS A 44 -4.23 19.54 -12.15
N LEU A 45 -5.26 18.95 -11.53
CA LEU A 45 -5.73 19.36 -10.21
C LEU A 45 -4.71 19.09 -9.11
N CYS A 46 -3.98 17.97 -9.16
CA CYS A 46 -2.86 17.69 -8.25
C CYS A 46 -1.79 18.77 -8.36
N LEU A 47 -1.45 19.17 -9.60
CA LEU A 47 -0.52 20.26 -9.88
C LEU A 47 -0.97 21.58 -9.26
N TYR A 48 -2.24 21.93 -9.46
CA TYR A 48 -2.82 23.13 -8.88
C TYR A 48 -2.79 23.11 -7.35
N PHE A 49 -3.25 22.01 -6.73
CA PHE A 49 -3.30 21.89 -5.27
C PHE A 49 -1.92 21.87 -4.64
N GLU A 50 -0.96 21.17 -5.23
CA GLU A 50 0.42 21.17 -4.72
C GLU A 50 0.97 22.60 -4.66
N LEU A 51 0.93 23.33 -5.79
CA LEU A 51 1.46 24.68 -5.85
C LEU A 51 0.74 25.61 -4.87
N SER A 52 -0.59 25.49 -4.79
CA SER A 52 -1.43 26.32 -3.94
C SER A 52 -1.20 26.07 -2.45
N TRP A 53 -0.98 24.80 -2.04
CA TRP A 53 -0.72 24.42 -0.65
C TRP A 53 0.72 24.70 -0.23
N GLN A 54 1.69 24.57 -1.13
CA GLN A 54 3.08 24.91 -0.84
C GLN A 54 3.26 26.42 -0.60
N GLN A 55 2.53 27.26 -1.35
CA GLN A 55 2.56 28.72 -1.17
C GLN A 55 1.89 29.16 0.13
N ASN A 56 0.91 28.40 0.63
CA ASN A 56 0.10 28.80 1.77
C ASN A 56 0.31 27.91 3.00
N LYS A 57 0.98 28.45 4.03
CA LYS A 57 1.18 27.77 5.33
C LYS A 57 -0.05 27.90 6.24
N HIS A 58 -1.18 27.34 5.80
CA HIS A 58 -2.48 27.35 6.48
C HIS A 58 -2.49 26.63 7.83
N PHE A 59 -3.51 26.89 8.63
CA PHE A 59 -3.74 26.24 9.93
C PHE A 59 -3.79 24.71 9.83
N THR A 60 -4.44 24.19 8.78
CA THR A 60 -4.53 22.75 8.48
C THR A 60 -3.16 22.10 8.31
N ASN A 61 -2.28 22.73 7.53
CA ASN A 61 -0.93 22.26 7.26
C ASN A 61 -0.06 22.18 8.51
N ARG A 62 -0.25 23.11 9.46
CA ARG A 62 0.52 23.11 10.72
C ARG A 62 0.00 22.11 11.75
N THR A 63 -1.29 21.78 11.67
CA THR A 63 -1.99 21.04 12.71
C THR A 63 -2.06 19.56 12.39
N PHE A 64 -2.42 19.18 11.16
CA PHE A 64 -2.79 17.81 10.81
C PHE A 64 -1.78 17.07 9.94
N PHE A 65 -0.97 17.77 9.14
CA PHE A 65 -0.04 17.15 8.20
C PHE A 65 1.39 17.14 8.72
N ARG A 66 2.21 16.20 8.23
CA ARG A 66 3.62 16.04 8.61
C ARG A 66 4.39 17.35 8.43
N PRO A 67 5.07 17.86 9.47
CA PRO A 67 5.85 19.08 9.35
C PRO A 67 7.07 18.88 8.45
N ARG A 68 7.48 19.93 7.72
CA ARG A 68 8.68 19.94 6.85
C ARG A 68 8.64 18.95 5.67
N ALA A 69 7.50 18.32 5.41
CA ALA A 69 7.26 17.53 4.20
C ALA A 69 6.34 18.29 3.24
N LYS A 70 6.50 18.04 1.94
CA LYS A 70 5.56 18.55 0.93
C LYS A 70 4.22 17.81 1.01
N PRO A 71 3.10 18.43 0.58
CA PRO A 71 1.81 17.75 0.50
C PRO A 71 1.84 16.50 -0.40
N ALA A 72 2.57 16.55 -1.50
CA ALA A 72 2.74 15.49 -2.50
C ALA A 72 1.44 14.89 -3.04
N PHE A 73 0.52 15.75 -3.46
CA PHE A 73 -0.80 15.40 -3.97
C PHE A 73 -0.76 14.30 -5.03
N TRP A 74 0.24 14.33 -5.91
CA TRP A 74 0.40 13.35 -7.00
C TRP A 74 0.62 11.90 -6.55
N THR A 75 1.01 11.65 -5.30
CA THR A 75 1.09 10.26 -4.78
C THR A 75 -0.27 9.56 -4.74
N MET A 76 -1.39 10.31 -4.67
CA MET A 76 -2.74 9.73 -4.72
C MET A 76 -3.12 9.18 -6.10
N LEU A 77 -2.32 9.45 -7.14
CA LEU A 77 -2.50 8.89 -8.48
C LEU A 77 -1.92 7.47 -8.59
N LEU A 78 -0.93 7.13 -7.76
CA LEU A 78 -0.13 5.91 -7.92
C LEU A 78 -0.96 4.64 -7.80
N PHE A 79 -1.81 4.54 -6.78
CA PHE A 79 -2.60 3.35 -6.55
C PHE A 79 -3.71 3.16 -7.60
N PRO A 80 -4.48 4.19 -7.99
CA PRO A 80 -5.41 4.07 -9.10
C PRO A 80 -4.75 3.71 -10.44
N ILE A 81 -3.56 4.26 -10.76
CA ILE A 81 -2.77 3.85 -11.93
C ILE A 81 -2.34 2.38 -11.80
N THR A 82 -1.95 1.95 -10.60
CA THR A 82 -1.60 0.55 -10.29
C THR A 82 -2.78 -0.38 -10.54
N LEU A 83 -3.96 -0.09 -9.98
CA LEU A 83 -5.17 -0.88 -10.22
C LEU A 83 -5.53 -0.92 -11.71
N PHE A 84 -5.43 0.22 -12.37
CA PHE A 84 -5.74 0.32 -13.78
C PHE A 84 -4.76 -0.50 -14.63
N SER A 85 -3.47 -0.55 -14.27
CA SER A 85 -2.48 -1.35 -15.00
C SER A 85 -2.74 -2.85 -14.96
N LEU A 86 -3.58 -3.34 -14.03
CA LEU A 86 -3.98 -4.75 -13.94
C LEU A 86 -4.97 -5.15 -15.04
N LEU A 87 -5.53 -4.20 -15.78
CA LEU A 87 -6.44 -4.46 -16.89
C LEU A 87 -5.66 -5.02 -18.09
N THR A 88 -5.72 -6.33 -18.30
CA THR A 88 -5.16 -6.98 -19.49
C THR A 88 -6.12 -6.98 -20.68
N SER A 89 -5.53 -7.08 -21.88
CA SER A 89 -6.14 -6.83 -23.19
C SER A 89 -7.15 -7.84 -23.74
N SER A 90 -7.67 -8.75 -22.93
CA SER A 90 -8.59 -9.79 -23.41
C SER A 90 -9.92 -9.73 -22.66
N VAL A 91 -10.84 -8.93 -23.24
CA VAL A 91 -12.27 -8.80 -22.93
C VAL A 91 -12.58 -7.95 -21.68
N LEU A 92 -13.35 -6.86 -21.87
CA LEU A 92 -14.09 -6.24 -20.76
C LEU A 92 -15.12 -7.25 -20.26
N ASP A 93 -14.77 -7.94 -19.19
CA ASP A 93 -15.77 -8.59 -18.36
C ASP A 93 -16.29 -7.61 -17.29
N THR A 94 -17.23 -8.08 -16.48
CA THR A 94 -17.75 -7.34 -15.34
C THR A 94 -16.63 -7.00 -14.34
N THR A 95 -15.64 -7.87 -14.17
CA THR A 95 -14.47 -7.67 -13.30
C THR A 95 -13.64 -6.45 -13.70
N ALA A 96 -13.27 -6.35 -14.98
CA ALA A 96 -12.52 -5.24 -15.54
C ALA A 96 -13.28 -3.91 -15.38
N THR A 97 -14.60 -3.94 -15.64
CA THR A 97 -15.47 -2.77 -15.45
C THR A 97 -15.50 -2.33 -13.99
N MET A 98 -15.63 -3.27 -13.04
CA MET A 98 -15.60 -2.98 -11.61
C MET A 98 -14.27 -2.38 -11.16
N LEU A 99 -13.15 -2.87 -11.67
CA LEU A 99 -11.82 -2.37 -11.33
C LEU A 99 -11.59 -0.92 -11.82
N ILE A 100 -12.08 -0.58 -13.02
CA ILE A 100 -12.04 0.80 -13.53
C ILE A 100 -12.85 1.74 -12.66
N LEU A 101 -14.07 1.33 -12.30
CA LEU A 101 -14.93 2.12 -11.43
C LEU A 101 -14.28 2.32 -10.06
N GLN A 102 -13.68 1.28 -9.50
CA GLN A 102 -12.93 1.38 -8.24
C GLN A 102 -11.77 2.39 -8.36
N ALA A 103 -10.94 2.26 -9.38
CA ALA A 103 -9.81 3.17 -9.61
C ALA A 103 -10.28 4.63 -9.77
N GLY A 104 -11.34 4.87 -10.56
CA GLY A 104 -11.91 6.21 -10.75
C GLY A 104 -12.49 6.81 -9.47
N LEU A 105 -13.27 6.03 -8.71
CA LEU A 105 -13.88 6.48 -7.46
C LEU A 105 -12.82 6.83 -6.40
N LEU A 106 -11.74 6.05 -6.33
CA LEU A 106 -10.62 6.30 -5.42
C LEU A 106 -9.82 7.59 -5.75
N LEU A 107 -9.89 8.09 -6.98
CA LEU A 107 -9.21 9.33 -7.41
C LEU A 107 -9.98 10.61 -7.05
N VAL A 108 -11.31 10.59 -7.17
CA VAL A 108 -12.14 11.82 -7.08
C VAL A 108 -12.26 12.32 -5.64
N GLN A 109 -12.40 11.41 -4.68
CA GLN A 109 -12.73 11.76 -3.30
C GLN A 109 -11.62 12.51 -2.55
N PRO A 110 -10.34 12.14 -2.66
CA PRO A 110 -9.26 12.94 -2.07
C PRO A 110 -9.24 14.36 -2.64
N LEU A 111 -9.40 14.54 -3.95
CA LEU A 111 -9.46 15.89 -4.53
C LEU A 111 -10.60 16.74 -3.96
N PHE A 112 -11.78 16.14 -3.78
CA PHE A 112 -12.91 16.82 -3.18
C PHE A 112 -12.60 17.26 -1.74
N LEU A 113 -12.05 16.37 -0.91
CA LEU A 113 -11.67 16.72 0.46
C LEU A 113 -10.55 17.77 0.50
N ALA A 114 -9.58 17.69 -0.40
CA ALA A 114 -8.50 18.68 -0.53
C ALA A 114 -9.06 20.09 -0.77
N GLY A 115 -10.06 20.21 -1.65
CA GLY A 115 -10.77 21.47 -1.92
C GLY A 115 -11.46 22.03 -0.67
N ILE A 116 -12.16 21.17 0.09
CA ILE A 116 -12.82 21.57 1.34
C ILE A 116 -11.80 22.03 2.38
N LEU A 117 -10.72 21.27 2.57
CA LEU A 117 -9.68 21.60 3.54
C LEU A 117 -8.97 22.92 3.19
N TRP A 118 -8.77 23.16 1.90
CA TRP A 118 -8.18 24.39 1.40
C TRP A 118 -9.11 25.60 1.57
N TRP A 119 -10.40 25.45 1.30
CA TRP A 119 -11.39 26.52 1.38
C TRP A 119 -11.76 26.88 2.82
N SER A 120 -12.03 25.88 3.67
CA SER A 120 -12.64 26.09 4.98
C SER A 120 -11.73 26.88 5.94
N GLN A 121 -10.44 26.56 6.00
CA GLN A 121 -9.41 27.17 6.88
C GLN A 121 -9.85 27.42 8.35
N ALA A 122 -10.90 26.73 8.81
CA ALA A 122 -11.59 27.04 10.06
C ALA A 122 -11.07 26.19 11.21
N LYS A 123 -11.29 26.65 12.45
CA LYS A 123 -11.02 25.85 13.65
C LYS A 123 -11.94 24.62 13.76
N ASP A 124 -13.18 24.71 13.27
CA ASP A 124 -14.17 23.63 13.26
C ASP A 124 -14.11 22.73 11.99
N ILE A 125 -12.96 22.66 11.33
CA ILE A 125 -12.80 21.98 10.04
C ILE A 125 -13.26 20.51 10.05
N GLN A 126 -13.09 19.81 11.17
CA GLN A 126 -13.56 18.43 11.31
C GLN A 126 -15.08 18.31 11.15
N LYS A 127 -15.86 19.20 11.80
CA LYS A 127 -17.33 19.19 11.67
C LYS A 127 -17.77 19.51 10.24
N ILE A 128 -17.03 20.40 9.57
CA ILE A 128 -17.28 20.77 8.18
C ILE A 128 -17.02 19.56 7.28
N CYS A 129 -15.87 18.90 7.40
CA CYS A 129 -15.53 17.70 6.64
C CYS A 129 -16.57 16.58 6.81
N ILE A 130 -17.02 16.33 8.05
CA ILE A 130 -18.04 15.30 8.32
C ILE A 130 -19.35 15.63 7.60
N LYS A 131 -19.85 16.87 7.73
CA LYS A 131 -21.10 17.30 7.06
C LYS A 131 -21.00 17.18 5.54
N PHE A 132 -19.89 17.64 4.95
CA PHE A 132 -19.68 17.57 3.52
C PHE A 132 -19.57 16.14 3.01
N SER A 133 -18.91 15.23 3.73
CA SER A 133 -18.85 13.83 3.32
C SER A 133 -20.19 13.11 3.43
N ALA A 134 -21.01 13.45 4.43
CA ALA A 134 -22.38 12.95 4.49
C ALA A 134 -23.19 13.39 3.26
N ILE A 135 -23.06 14.67 2.85
CA ILE A 135 -23.71 15.19 1.64
C ILE A 135 -23.16 14.52 0.39
N ALA A 136 -21.83 14.42 0.27
CA ALA A 136 -21.17 13.83 -0.91
C ALA A 136 -21.65 12.41 -1.17
N GLY A 137 -21.68 11.56 -0.14
CA GLY A 137 -22.15 10.20 -0.35
C GLY A 137 -23.67 10.09 -0.58
N LEU A 138 -24.50 11.01 -0.04
CA LEU A 138 -25.93 11.06 -0.43
C LEU A 138 -26.10 11.36 -1.92
N LEU A 139 -25.24 12.21 -2.49
CA LEU A 139 -25.23 12.54 -3.92
C LEU A 139 -24.78 11.38 -4.81
N GLU A 140 -24.24 10.31 -4.23
CA GLU A 140 -23.82 9.11 -4.96
C GLU A 140 -24.89 8.01 -4.99
N ILE A 141 -25.98 8.13 -4.23
CA ILE A 141 -27.10 7.19 -4.32
C ILE A 141 -27.67 7.09 -5.76
N PRO A 142 -27.86 8.20 -6.52
CA PRO A 142 -28.25 8.13 -7.92
C PRO A 142 -27.25 7.35 -8.79
N LEU A 143 -25.97 7.34 -8.43
CA LEU A 143 -24.93 6.60 -9.16
C LEU A 143 -25.15 5.09 -9.05
N VAL A 144 -25.63 4.58 -7.91
CA VAL A 144 -26.02 3.15 -7.73
C VAL A 144 -27.05 2.75 -8.78
N PHE A 145 -28.12 3.55 -8.91
CA PHE A 145 -29.19 3.28 -9.87
C PHE A 145 -28.71 3.43 -11.31
N PHE A 146 -27.90 4.44 -11.60
CA PHE A 146 -27.30 4.61 -12.93
C PHE A 146 -26.44 3.39 -13.31
N MET A 147 -25.53 2.96 -12.44
CA MET A 147 -24.71 1.77 -12.65
C MET A 147 -25.57 0.52 -12.86
N SER A 148 -26.63 0.37 -12.06
CA SER A 148 -27.48 -0.83 -12.12
C SER A 148 -28.34 -0.89 -13.38
N PHE A 149 -28.99 0.22 -13.72
CA PHE A 149 -29.97 0.25 -14.81
C PHE A 149 -29.36 0.55 -16.19
N HIS A 150 -28.20 1.22 -16.24
CA HIS A 150 -27.63 1.69 -17.51
C HIS A 150 -26.25 1.09 -17.83
N VAL A 151 -25.44 0.75 -16.81
CA VAL A 151 -24.13 0.12 -17.02
C VAL A 151 -24.22 -1.41 -16.98
N GLY A 152 -25.30 -1.97 -16.40
CA GLY A 152 -25.52 -3.41 -16.33
C GLY A 152 -24.79 -4.10 -15.18
N ILE A 153 -24.37 -3.33 -14.16
CA ILE A 153 -23.79 -3.87 -12.92
C ILE A 153 -24.94 -4.33 -12.01
N ASP A 154 -24.81 -5.44 -11.31
CA ASP A 154 -25.86 -5.89 -10.40
C ASP A 154 -26.03 -4.92 -9.21
N PHE A 155 -27.25 -4.82 -8.70
CA PHE A 155 -27.61 -3.88 -7.63
C PHE A 155 -26.76 -4.06 -6.34
N PRO A 156 -26.44 -5.30 -5.89
CA PRO A 156 -25.51 -5.50 -4.78
C PRO A 156 -24.10 -4.95 -5.06
N ALA A 157 -23.54 -5.21 -6.24
CA ALA A 157 -22.22 -4.70 -6.60
C ALA A 157 -22.19 -3.17 -6.73
N SER A 158 -23.20 -2.55 -7.34
CA SER A 158 -23.30 -1.09 -7.41
C SER A 158 -23.45 -0.45 -6.03
N THR A 159 -24.23 -1.05 -5.13
CA THR A 159 -24.35 -0.61 -3.74
C THR A 159 -23.01 -0.72 -3.01
N SER A 160 -22.26 -1.81 -3.23
CA SER A 160 -20.95 -2.03 -2.62
C SER A 160 -19.93 -0.97 -3.05
N LEU A 161 -19.97 -0.50 -4.31
CA LEU A 161 -19.10 0.57 -4.81
C LEU A 161 -19.39 1.90 -4.11
N VAL A 162 -20.65 2.24 -3.90
CA VAL A 162 -21.00 3.47 -3.17
C VAL A 162 -20.60 3.38 -1.69
N LEU A 163 -20.77 2.22 -1.06
CA LEU A 163 -20.23 1.99 0.30
C LEU A 163 -18.71 2.14 0.35
N MET A 164 -18.00 1.72 -0.70
CA MET A 164 -16.55 1.94 -0.83
C MET A 164 -16.21 3.43 -0.80
N VAL A 165 -16.99 4.28 -1.48
CA VAL A 165 -16.77 5.74 -1.45
C VAL A 165 -16.99 6.32 -0.06
N PHE A 166 -18.14 6.02 0.56
CA PHE A 166 -18.39 6.46 1.93
C PHE A 166 -17.27 6.02 2.88
N GLY A 167 -16.85 4.77 2.75
CA GLY A 167 -15.75 4.19 3.52
C GLY A 167 -14.43 4.92 3.27
N HIS A 168 -14.14 5.35 2.05
CA HIS A 168 -12.91 6.06 1.72
C HIS A 168 -12.88 7.49 2.26
N LEU A 169 -13.94 8.28 2.05
CA LEU A 169 -14.04 9.62 2.67
C LEU A 169 -13.95 9.55 4.20
N TYR A 170 -14.64 8.59 4.81
CA TYR A 170 -14.61 8.38 6.26
C TYR A 170 -13.20 7.99 6.75
N THR A 171 -12.56 7.02 6.09
CA THR A 171 -11.21 6.55 6.45
C THR A 171 -10.18 7.66 6.29
N LEU A 172 -10.23 8.40 5.18
CA LEU A 172 -9.33 9.52 4.90
C LEU A 172 -9.43 10.59 5.99
N GLN A 173 -10.65 11.00 6.38
CA GLN A 173 -10.86 11.94 7.47
C GLN A 173 -10.40 11.38 8.81
N GLY A 174 -10.74 10.11 9.10
CA GLY A 174 -10.33 9.42 10.31
C GLY A 174 -8.81 9.45 10.48
N LEU A 175 -8.06 9.11 9.44
CA LEU A 175 -6.59 9.14 9.48
C LEU A 175 -6.04 10.56 9.68
N ILE A 176 -6.60 11.57 9.01
CA ILE A 176 -6.16 12.98 9.15
C ILE A 176 -6.35 13.48 10.59
N PHE A 177 -7.51 13.21 11.19
CA PHE A 177 -7.88 13.79 12.49
C PHE A 177 -7.39 12.96 13.68
N PHE A 178 -7.30 11.63 13.56
CA PHE A 178 -6.89 10.75 14.66
C PHE A 178 -5.38 10.51 14.70
N LEU A 179 -4.70 10.63 13.56
CA LEU A 179 -3.25 10.46 13.45
C LEU A 179 -2.58 11.76 12.98
N PRO A 180 -2.77 12.90 13.69
CA PRO A 180 -2.26 14.18 13.26
C PRO A 180 -0.73 14.16 13.15
N LYS A 181 -0.21 14.87 12.15
CA LYS A 181 1.22 14.99 11.83
C LYS A 181 1.89 13.66 11.43
N THR A 182 1.13 12.59 11.24
CA THR A 182 1.68 11.30 10.79
C THR A 182 1.98 11.33 9.30
N PHE A 183 1.07 11.87 8.49
CA PHE A 183 1.08 11.76 7.03
C PHE A 183 1.20 13.12 6.34
N THR A 184 1.74 13.14 5.12
CA THR A 184 1.42 14.19 4.14
C THR A 184 0.00 13.98 3.59
N TYR A 185 -0.56 14.98 2.88
CA TYR A 185 -1.88 14.83 2.29
C TYR A 185 -1.94 13.71 1.24
N GLY A 186 -0.92 13.64 0.39
CA GLY A 186 -0.78 12.59 -0.60
C GLY A 186 -0.62 11.21 0.02
N GLU A 187 0.21 11.08 1.05
CA GLU A 187 0.40 9.81 1.77
C GLU A 187 -0.90 9.30 2.41
N VAL A 188 -1.65 10.15 3.11
CA VAL A 188 -2.91 9.71 3.75
C VAL A 188 -3.97 9.37 2.70
N SER A 189 -3.98 10.08 1.57
CA SER A 189 -4.83 9.74 0.43
C SER A 189 -4.48 8.36 -0.12
N LEU A 190 -3.20 8.09 -0.35
CA LEU A 190 -2.71 6.80 -0.84
C LEU A 190 -3.01 5.65 0.14
N VAL A 191 -2.73 5.85 1.43
CA VAL A 191 -3.02 4.85 2.48
C VAL A 191 -4.51 4.56 2.57
N SER A 192 -5.35 5.60 2.59
CA SER A 192 -6.81 5.42 2.66
C SER A 192 -7.36 4.70 1.43
N GLN A 193 -6.84 4.99 0.22
CA GLN A 193 -7.22 4.28 -1.00
C GLN A 193 -6.93 2.78 -0.89
N MET A 194 -5.71 2.40 -0.47
CA MET A 194 -5.34 1.00 -0.31
C MET A 194 -6.16 0.32 0.77
N MET A 195 -6.33 0.95 1.95
CA MET A 195 -7.12 0.38 3.05
C MET A 195 -8.54 0.04 2.60
N VAL A 196 -9.20 0.98 1.90
CA VAL A 196 -10.57 0.80 1.46
C VAL A 196 -10.68 -0.23 0.36
N PHE A 197 -9.76 -0.22 -0.62
CA PHE A 197 -9.74 -1.23 -1.68
C PHE A 197 -9.57 -2.65 -1.12
N PHE A 198 -8.58 -2.86 -0.24
CA PHE A 198 -8.37 -4.18 0.35
C PHE A 198 -9.50 -4.60 1.29
N THR A 199 -10.15 -3.65 1.99
CA THR A 199 -11.35 -3.93 2.80
C THR A 199 -12.52 -4.35 1.91
N TYR A 200 -12.79 -3.60 0.85
CA TYR A 200 -13.82 -3.89 -0.14
C TYR A 200 -13.61 -5.29 -0.72
N ARG A 201 -12.39 -5.58 -1.18
CA ARG A 201 -12.02 -6.87 -1.76
C ARG A 201 -12.16 -8.02 -0.77
N SER A 202 -11.72 -7.82 0.47
CA SER A 202 -11.84 -8.84 1.51
C SER A 202 -13.31 -9.16 1.80
N CYS A 203 -14.15 -8.13 1.88
CA CYS A 203 -15.58 -8.28 2.07
C CYS A 203 -16.23 -9.03 0.90
N SER A 204 -15.92 -8.66 -0.35
CA SER A 204 -16.48 -9.32 -1.53
C SER A 204 -16.09 -10.81 -1.58
N ILE A 205 -14.83 -11.16 -1.29
CA ILE A 205 -14.37 -12.56 -1.28
C ILE A 205 -15.10 -13.36 -0.18
N ILE A 206 -15.21 -12.82 1.05
CA ILE A 206 -15.92 -13.50 2.15
C ILE A 206 -17.41 -13.70 1.82
N LEU A 207 -18.05 -12.71 1.20
CA LEU A 207 -19.47 -12.81 0.81
C LEU A 207 -19.68 -13.83 -0.32
N GLN A 208 -18.78 -13.88 -1.30
CA GLN A 208 -18.81 -14.88 -2.37
C GLN A 208 -18.53 -16.29 -1.83
N ALA A 209 -17.55 -16.43 -0.94
CA ALA A 209 -17.23 -17.70 -0.28
C ALA A 209 -18.41 -18.26 0.54
N LYS A 210 -19.28 -17.39 1.07
CA LYS A 210 -20.52 -17.84 1.73
C LYS A 210 -21.53 -18.46 0.75
N GLN A 211 -21.52 -18.03 -0.51
CA GLN A 211 -22.42 -18.54 -1.55
C GLN A 211 -21.87 -19.81 -2.20
N ASN A 212 -20.54 -19.94 -2.30
CA ASN A 212 -19.87 -21.10 -2.86
C ASN A 212 -19.66 -22.19 -1.80
N LEU A 213 -20.10 -23.42 -2.09
CA LEU A 213 -19.93 -24.57 -1.20
C LEU A 213 -18.59 -25.31 -1.40
N ASP A 214 -17.66 -24.70 -2.12
CA ASP A 214 -16.33 -25.26 -2.37
C ASP A 214 -15.44 -25.13 -1.13
N LEU A 215 -14.39 -25.96 -1.06
CA LEU A 215 -13.40 -25.88 0.02
C LEU A 215 -12.79 -24.46 0.09
N PRO A 216 -12.58 -23.89 1.29
CA PRO A 216 -12.01 -22.55 1.43
C PRO A 216 -10.63 -22.47 0.77
N ASP A 217 -10.41 -21.48 -0.07
CA ASP A 217 -9.11 -21.27 -0.69
C ASP A 217 -8.21 -20.36 0.19
N LYS A 218 -6.98 -20.15 -0.28
CA LYS A 218 -6.00 -19.28 0.40
C LYS A 218 -6.40 -17.80 0.37
N ASP A 219 -7.18 -17.39 -0.63
CA ASP A 219 -7.63 -16.00 -0.81
C ASP A 219 -8.74 -15.65 0.19
N GLU A 220 -9.64 -16.59 0.50
CA GLU A 220 -10.60 -16.50 1.60
C GLU A 220 -9.86 -16.34 2.94
N LEU A 221 -8.83 -17.16 3.19
CA LEU A 221 -8.02 -17.05 4.41
C LEU A 221 -7.33 -15.68 4.52
N MET A 222 -6.65 -15.24 3.47
CA MET A 222 -6.01 -13.93 3.43
C MET A 222 -7.03 -12.80 3.67
N SER A 223 -8.18 -12.87 3.00
CA SER A 223 -9.26 -11.87 3.11
C SER A 223 -9.82 -11.80 4.52
N THR A 224 -10.00 -12.93 5.21
CA THR A 224 -10.46 -12.92 6.61
C THR A 224 -9.46 -12.27 7.55
N VAL A 225 -8.14 -12.48 7.35
CA VAL A 225 -7.09 -11.83 8.14
C VAL A 225 -7.13 -10.31 7.92
N MET A 226 -7.18 -9.86 6.67
CA MET A 226 -7.24 -8.43 6.34
C MET A 226 -8.54 -7.79 6.85
N PHE A 227 -9.68 -8.46 6.73
CA PHE A 227 -10.95 -7.98 7.24
C PHE A 227 -10.96 -7.86 8.77
N CYS A 228 -10.43 -8.86 9.48
CA CYS A 228 -10.24 -8.84 10.93
C CYS A 228 -9.43 -7.64 11.39
N LEU A 229 -8.34 -7.35 10.68
CA LEU A 229 -7.49 -6.19 10.94
C LEU A 229 -8.27 -4.87 10.82
N MET A 230 -9.07 -4.73 9.77
CA MET A 230 -9.86 -3.52 9.52
C MET A 230 -10.96 -3.33 10.56
N VAL A 231 -11.63 -4.42 10.96
CA VAL A 231 -12.60 -4.40 12.07
C VAL A 231 -11.94 -3.94 13.36
N ALA A 232 -10.74 -4.43 13.69
CA ALA A 232 -9.99 -3.97 14.87
C ALA A 232 -9.69 -2.47 14.81
N VAL A 233 -9.17 -1.96 13.68
CA VAL A 233 -8.89 -0.53 13.49
C VAL A 233 -10.15 0.33 13.70
N VAL A 234 -11.28 -0.09 13.12
CA VAL A 234 -12.56 0.63 13.26
C VAL A 234 -13.04 0.64 14.72
N ILE A 235 -12.97 -0.50 15.41
CA ILE A 235 -13.41 -0.56 16.81
C ILE A 235 -12.57 0.35 17.71
N PHE A 236 -11.24 0.33 17.58
CA PHE A 236 -10.37 1.20 18.38
C PHE A 236 -10.48 2.68 18.02
N HIS A 237 -10.90 3.01 16.81
CA HIS A 237 -11.23 4.37 16.42
C HIS A 237 -12.48 4.91 17.16
N PHE A 238 -13.56 4.12 17.20
CA PHE A 238 -14.83 4.53 17.81
C PHE A 238 -14.88 4.38 19.33
N PHE A 239 -14.13 3.42 19.87
CA PHE A 239 -14.06 3.14 21.31
C PHE A 239 -12.62 3.32 21.82
N PRO A 240 -12.07 4.55 21.75
CA PRO A 240 -10.72 4.83 22.21
C PRO A 240 -10.70 4.89 23.74
N ASP A 241 -10.80 3.73 24.39
CA ASP A 241 -10.40 3.58 25.79
C ASP A 241 -9.28 2.53 25.96
N PRO A 242 -8.16 2.66 25.22
CA PRO A 242 -7.13 1.64 25.13
C PRO A 242 -6.15 1.68 26.31
N LEU A 243 -6.31 2.64 27.24
CA LEU A 243 -5.53 2.69 28.48
C LEU A 243 -5.91 1.54 29.43
N ASN A 244 -7.12 1.00 29.29
CA ASN A 244 -7.52 -0.19 30.02
C ASN A 244 -7.11 -1.46 29.25
N ALA A 245 -6.00 -2.06 29.65
CA ALA A 245 -5.45 -3.25 29.02
C ALA A 245 -6.46 -4.41 28.92
N SER A 246 -7.33 -4.59 29.93
CA SER A 246 -8.32 -5.67 29.90
C SER A 246 -9.35 -5.47 28.78
N ARG A 247 -9.79 -4.23 28.55
CA ARG A 247 -10.68 -3.88 27.44
C ARG A 247 -9.96 -4.07 26.11
N PHE A 248 -8.73 -3.57 25.97
CA PHE A 248 -7.94 -3.72 24.76
C PHE A 248 -7.76 -5.19 24.35
N TYR A 249 -7.26 -6.03 25.26
CA TYR A 249 -7.08 -7.45 24.99
C TYR A 249 -8.41 -8.19 24.85
N GLY A 250 -9.43 -7.83 25.65
CA GLY A 250 -10.78 -8.38 25.54
C GLY A 250 -11.42 -8.11 24.18
N THR A 251 -11.21 -6.93 23.59
CA THR A 251 -11.66 -6.60 22.23
C THR A 251 -10.98 -7.50 21.21
N TYR A 252 -9.65 -7.65 21.24
CA TYR A 252 -8.94 -8.56 20.33
C TYR A 252 -9.38 -10.02 20.48
N ILE A 253 -9.59 -10.49 21.70
CA ILE A 253 -10.12 -11.83 21.98
C ILE A 253 -11.53 -11.97 21.40
N GLY A 254 -12.40 -10.99 21.62
CA GLY A 254 -13.77 -10.99 21.09
C GLY A 254 -13.80 -11.04 19.57
N ILE A 255 -12.97 -10.21 18.91
CA ILE A 255 -12.78 -10.26 17.46
C ILE A 255 -12.32 -11.67 17.04
N GLY A 256 -11.28 -12.20 17.68
CA GLY A 256 -10.75 -13.54 17.41
C GLY A 256 -11.81 -14.65 17.55
N ILE A 257 -12.68 -14.58 18.56
CA ILE A 257 -13.79 -15.52 18.75
C ILE A 257 -14.79 -15.44 17.59
N VAL A 258 -15.18 -14.25 17.15
CA VAL A 258 -16.11 -14.08 16.02
C VAL A 258 -15.54 -14.72 14.75
N PHE A 259 -14.26 -14.50 14.46
CA PHE A 259 -13.61 -15.12 13.31
C PHE A 259 -13.39 -16.63 13.48
N ALA A 260 -13.11 -17.11 14.69
CA ALA A 260 -13.02 -18.54 14.97
C ALA A 260 -14.38 -19.23 14.75
N ILE A 261 -15.49 -18.60 15.15
CA ILE A 261 -16.85 -19.10 14.88
C ILE A 261 -17.11 -19.14 13.36
N TYR A 262 -16.74 -18.09 12.62
CA TYR A 262 -16.83 -18.08 11.17
C TYR A 262 -16.10 -19.26 10.54
N TRP A 263 -14.82 -19.45 10.88
CA TRP A 263 -14.01 -20.53 10.33
C TRP A 263 -14.48 -21.92 10.77
N PHE A 264 -14.94 -22.06 12.01
CA PHE A 264 -15.55 -23.31 12.46
C PHE A 264 -16.79 -23.66 11.64
N ALA A 265 -17.70 -22.72 11.45
CA ALA A 265 -18.89 -22.92 10.62
C ALA A 265 -18.55 -23.20 9.14
N ARG A 266 -17.53 -22.53 8.62
CA ARG A 266 -17.05 -22.69 7.24
C ARG A 266 -16.40 -24.04 6.98
N LEU A 267 -15.67 -24.58 7.96
CA LEU A 267 -14.96 -25.86 7.85
C LEU A 267 -15.78 -27.06 8.31
N TYR A 268 -16.84 -26.85 9.12
CA TYR A 268 -17.70 -27.91 9.66
C TYR A 268 -18.23 -28.93 8.61
N PRO A 269 -18.59 -28.54 7.37
CA PRO A 269 -19.07 -29.49 6.37
C PRO A 269 -18.01 -30.47 5.86
N TYR A 270 -16.71 -30.22 6.09
CA TYR A 270 -15.62 -30.99 5.50
C TYR A 270 -14.93 -31.89 6.53
N ASN A 271 -14.48 -33.05 6.09
CA ASN A 271 -13.67 -33.93 6.93
C ASN A 271 -12.22 -33.42 7.05
N LEU A 272 -11.51 -33.88 8.08
CA LEU A 272 -10.15 -33.42 8.37
C LEU A 272 -9.17 -33.72 7.21
N GLN A 273 -9.34 -34.85 6.52
CA GLN A 273 -8.48 -35.23 5.40
C GLN A 273 -8.61 -34.23 4.24
N ALA A 274 -9.84 -33.84 3.88
CA ALA A 274 -10.12 -32.85 2.85
C ALA A 274 -9.51 -31.49 3.18
N ILE A 275 -9.62 -31.07 4.44
CA ILE A 275 -9.02 -29.82 4.92
C ILE A 275 -7.49 -29.87 4.79
N ILE A 276 -6.85 -30.93 5.29
CA ILE A 276 -5.39 -31.08 5.23
C ILE A 276 -4.91 -31.13 3.77
N SER A 277 -5.60 -31.86 2.89
CA SER A 277 -5.23 -31.92 1.47
C SER A 277 -5.39 -30.57 0.77
N ASN A 278 -6.36 -29.75 1.16
CA ASN A 278 -6.65 -28.47 0.53
C ASN A 278 -5.57 -27.41 0.80
N PHE A 279 -5.00 -27.38 2.01
CA PHE A 279 -3.91 -26.45 2.32
C PHE A 279 -2.54 -26.90 1.78
N ASP A 280 -2.44 -28.16 1.33
CA ASP A 280 -1.25 -28.74 0.69
C ASP A 280 0.03 -28.45 1.48
N ILE A 281 0.21 -29.09 2.65
CA ILE A 281 1.39 -28.88 3.49
C ILE A 281 2.61 -29.56 2.83
N SER A 282 3.20 -28.89 1.85
CA SER A 282 4.38 -29.36 1.13
C SER A 282 5.67 -29.11 1.92
N VAL A 283 6.69 -29.93 1.66
CA VAL A 283 8.03 -29.79 2.27
C VAL A 283 8.58 -28.37 2.01
N SER A 284 8.36 -27.83 0.81
CA SER A 284 8.79 -26.49 0.44
C SER A 284 8.17 -25.40 1.34
N LYS A 285 6.87 -25.49 1.66
CA LYS A 285 6.20 -24.54 2.58
C LYS A 285 6.74 -24.65 4.00
N VAL A 286 7.01 -25.85 4.49
CA VAL A 286 7.62 -26.06 5.81
C VAL A 286 9.04 -25.49 5.85
N CYS A 287 9.85 -25.75 4.83
CA CYS A 287 11.19 -25.19 4.71
C CYS A 287 11.17 -23.66 4.64
N LEU A 288 10.26 -23.06 3.87
CA LEU A 288 10.04 -21.62 3.82
C LEU A 288 9.69 -21.05 5.20
N LEU A 289 8.76 -21.69 5.93
CA LEU A 289 8.36 -21.23 7.26
C LEU A 289 9.54 -21.24 8.24
N LEU A 290 10.29 -22.34 8.29
CA LEU A 290 11.50 -22.44 9.13
C LEU A 290 12.54 -21.38 8.76
N TYR A 291 12.76 -21.17 7.47
CA TYR A 291 13.67 -20.15 6.95
C TYR A 291 13.23 -18.74 7.34
N TRP A 292 11.93 -18.42 7.26
CA TRP A 292 11.39 -17.14 7.70
C TRP A 292 11.50 -16.96 9.22
N CYS A 293 11.35 -18.02 10.02
CA CYS A 293 11.60 -17.96 11.46
C CYS A 293 13.06 -17.56 11.77
N VAL A 294 14.04 -18.02 10.99
CA VAL A 294 15.45 -17.59 11.13
C VAL A 294 15.59 -16.10 10.88
N TRP A 295 14.97 -15.56 9.82
CA TRP A 295 15.01 -14.12 9.53
C TRP A 295 14.27 -13.27 10.55
N ALA A 296 13.15 -13.74 11.08
CA ALA A 296 12.45 -13.09 12.18
C ALA A 296 13.34 -13.06 13.45
N GLY A 297 14.01 -14.16 13.75
CA GLY A 297 15.01 -14.23 14.83
C GLY A 297 16.18 -13.27 14.63
N PHE A 298 16.67 -13.13 13.40
CA PHE A 298 17.69 -12.15 13.05
C PHE A 298 17.21 -10.70 13.26
N ALA A 299 15.99 -10.37 12.82
CA ALA A 299 15.40 -9.05 13.05
C ALA A 299 15.28 -8.71 14.54
N ILE A 300 14.83 -9.67 15.36
CA ILE A 300 14.76 -9.52 16.82
C ILE A 300 16.16 -9.31 17.41
N LYS A 301 17.15 -10.07 16.96
CA LYS A 301 18.54 -9.93 17.40
C LYS A 301 19.10 -8.54 17.06
N VAL A 302 18.80 -7.99 15.89
CA VAL A 302 19.17 -6.61 15.51
C VAL A 302 18.55 -5.62 16.49
N VAL A 303 17.25 -5.75 16.78
CA VAL A 303 16.55 -4.88 17.74
C VAL A 303 17.20 -4.93 19.13
N ILE A 304 17.49 -6.13 19.64
CA ILE A 304 18.13 -6.32 20.96
C ILE A 304 19.52 -5.70 20.97
N ASN A 305 20.36 -6.02 19.97
CA ASN A 305 21.75 -5.58 19.92
C ASN A 305 21.87 -4.04 19.98
N TYR A 306 21.10 -3.33 19.16
CA TYR A 306 21.13 -1.87 19.13
C TYR A 306 20.51 -1.22 20.38
N ASN A 307 19.53 -1.86 21.01
CA ASN A 307 19.02 -1.40 22.30
C ASN A 307 20.01 -1.62 23.46
N THR A 308 20.94 -2.56 23.33
CA THR A 308 22.00 -2.80 24.32
C THR A 308 23.30 -2.03 24.04
N SER A 309 23.53 -1.63 22.79
CA SER A 309 24.73 -0.89 22.40
C SER A 309 24.65 0.58 22.87
N LYS A 310 25.81 1.19 23.14
CA LYS A 310 25.91 2.64 23.38
C LYS A 310 26.06 3.45 22.10
N ASP A 311 26.20 2.78 20.96
CA ASP A 311 26.47 3.44 19.69
C ASP A 311 25.21 4.12 19.16
N PRO A 312 25.32 5.33 18.59
CA PRO A 312 24.19 6.00 17.98
C PRO A 312 23.68 5.19 16.79
N THR A 313 22.36 5.03 16.68
CA THR A 313 21.74 4.42 15.51
C THR A 313 21.95 5.32 14.29
N THR A 314 22.46 4.73 13.21
CA THR A 314 22.66 5.42 11.93
C THR A 314 21.61 4.96 10.92
N THR A 315 21.50 5.67 9.80
CA THR A 315 20.64 5.28 8.67
C THR A 315 20.97 3.88 8.12
N ILE A 316 22.21 3.40 8.32
CA ILE A 316 22.65 2.05 7.97
C ILE A 316 21.87 0.98 8.74
N VAL A 317 21.46 1.27 9.97
CA VAL A 317 20.74 0.30 10.81
C VAL A 317 19.40 -0.08 10.19
N ARG A 318 18.75 0.84 9.46
CA ARG A 318 17.50 0.57 8.75
C ARG A 318 17.68 -0.40 7.58
N LYS A 319 18.90 -0.57 7.07
CA LYS A 319 19.21 -1.49 5.97
C LYS A 319 19.29 -2.94 6.42
N TYR A 320 19.47 -3.22 7.72
CA TYR A 320 19.28 -4.58 8.23
C TYR A 320 17.84 -5.07 8.04
N PHE A 321 16.84 -4.19 8.22
CA PHE A 321 15.44 -4.56 7.98
C PHE A 321 15.14 -4.73 6.49
N HIS A 322 15.74 -3.93 5.61
CA HIS A 322 15.63 -4.17 4.16
C HIS A 322 16.25 -5.51 3.77
N LEU A 323 17.40 -5.87 4.34
CA LEU A 323 18.02 -7.17 4.13
C LEU A 323 17.13 -8.32 4.62
N VAL A 324 16.47 -8.17 5.77
CA VAL A 324 15.46 -9.13 6.26
C VAL A 324 14.34 -9.29 5.23
N MET A 325 13.80 -8.18 4.71
CA MET A 325 12.74 -8.20 3.70
C MET A 325 13.20 -8.90 2.42
N VAL A 326 14.38 -8.59 1.91
CA VAL A 326 14.98 -9.28 0.75
C VAL A 326 15.10 -10.78 1.03
N GLY A 327 15.63 -11.15 2.21
CA GLY A 327 15.77 -12.53 2.64
C GLY A 327 14.44 -13.27 2.67
N VAL A 328 13.39 -12.67 3.22
CA VAL A 328 12.06 -13.29 3.34
C VAL A 328 11.35 -13.37 1.98
N TYR A 329 11.31 -12.28 1.23
CA TYR A 329 10.51 -12.18 0.01
C TYR A 329 11.14 -12.90 -1.17
N PHE A 330 12.47 -12.92 -1.30
CA PHE A 330 13.13 -13.54 -2.45
C PHE A 330 12.74 -15.02 -2.66
N PRO A 331 12.95 -15.92 -1.68
CA PRO A 331 12.54 -17.32 -1.84
C PRO A 331 11.02 -17.48 -1.86
N GLY A 332 10.26 -16.63 -1.17
CA GLY A 332 8.79 -16.67 -1.21
C GLY A 332 8.24 -16.37 -2.61
N LEU A 333 8.79 -15.37 -3.30
CA LEU A 333 8.42 -14.99 -4.67
C LEU A 333 8.77 -16.08 -5.69
N LEU A 334 9.83 -16.85 -5.45
CA LEU A 334 10.28 -17.90 -6.37
C LEU A 334 9.56 -19.24 -6.14
N ILE A 335 9.22 -19.58 -4.89
CA ILE A 335 8.74 -20.92 -4.53
C ILE A 335 7.22 -20.97 -4.41
N ASP A 336 6.60 -20.06 -3.65
CA ASP A 336 5.14 -20.03 -3.46
C ASP A 336 4.66 -18.61 -3.10
N THR A 337 4.31 -17.84 -4.13
CA THR A 337 3.87 -16.45 -4.01
C THR A 337 2.56 -16.31 -3.24
N GLN A 338 1.66 -17.30 -3.32
CA GLN A 338 0.41 -17.30 -2.56
C GLN A 338 0.66 -17.52 -1.06
N PHE A 339 1.57 -18.44 -0.72
CA PHE A 339 1.96 -18.66 0.67
C PHE A 339 2.70 -17.45 1.24
N LEU A 340 3.57 -16.81 0.44
CA LEU A 340 4.18 -15.52 0.80
C LEU A 340 3.10 -14.44 1.03
N SER A 341 2.12 -14.33 0.13
CA SER A 341 1.00 -13.38 0.23
C SER A 341 0.25 -13.52 1.56
N LEU A 342 -0.11 -14.76 1.92
CA LEU A 342 -0.77 -15.07 3.18
C LEU A 342 0.10 -14.73 4.40
N ALA A 343 1.37 -15.17 4.39
CA ALA A 343 2.31 -14.90 5.48
C ALA A 343 2.54 -13.39 5.67
N ALA A 344 2.61 -12.62 4.57
CA ALA A 344 2.73 -11.18 4.58
C ALA A 344 1.51 -10.48 5.16
N SER A 345 0.29 -10.97 4.87
CA SER A 345 -0.95 -10.46 5.46
C SER A 345 -1.01 -10.71 6.98
N LEU A 346 -0.57 -11.88 7.43
CA LEU A 346 -0.46 -12.18 8.86
C LEU A 346 0.62 -11.32 9.54
N ALA A 347 1.79 -11.17 8.92
CA ALA A 347 2.85 -10.30 9.42
C ALA A 347 2.39 -8.84 9.53
N PHE A 348 1.60 -8.37 8.56
CA PHE A 348 1.02 -7.03 8.59
C PHE A 348 0.03 -6.86 9.74
N ALA A 349 -0.86 -7.83 9.95
CA ALA A 349 -1.79 -7.81 11.08
C ALA A 349 -1.06 -7.81 12.43
N ILE A 350 0.01 -8.61 12.58
CA ILE A 350 0.84 -8.65 13.78
C ILE A 350 1.54 -7.31 14.01
N LEU A 351 2.21 -6.75 12.98
CA LEU A 351 2.92 -5.48 13.12
C LEU A 351 1.97 -4.34 13.45
N LEU A 352 0.81 -4.27 12.82
CA LEU A 352 -0.19 -3.23 13.11
C LEU A 352 -0.75 -3.39 14.54
N GLY A 353 -0.99 -4.62 15.00
CA GLY A 353 -1.41 -4.89 16.37
C GLY A 353 -0.36 -4.49 17.41
N LEU A 354 0.92 -4.83 17.18
CA LEU A 354 2.04 -4.40 18.02
C LEU A 354 2.17 -2.87 18.03
N GLU A 355 1.96 -2.24 16.89
CA GLU A 355 1.97 -0.78 16.76
C GLU A 355 0.81 -0.12 17.51
N GLN A 356 -0.39 -0.73 17.54
CA GLN A 356 -1.49 -0.28 18.40
C GLN A 356 -1.17 -0.43 19.89
N VAL A 357 -0.60 -1.59 20.31
CA VAL A 357 -0.13 -1.80 21.69
C VAL A 357 0.88 -0.73 22.09
N ARG A 358 1.81 -0.38 21.19
CA ARG A 358 2.81 0.67 21.39
C ARG A 358 2.18 2.06 21.46
N MET A 359 1.38 2.42 20.45
CA MET A 359 0.76 3.74 20.30
C MET A 359 -0.13 4.07 21.50
N TYR A 360 -0.91 3.10 21.97
CA TYR A 360 -1.78 3.25 23.14
C TYR A 360 -1.11 2.95 24.48
N LYS A 361 0.18 2.58 24.48
CA LYS A 361 0.97 2.24 25.68
C LYS A 361 0.33 1.14 26.55
N VAL A 362 -0.26 0.13 25.91
CA VAL A 362 -0.98 -0.96 26.61
C VAL A 362 0.00 -1.83 27.41
N PRO A 363 -0.14 -1.97 28.74
CA PRO A 363 0.74 -2.82 29.55
C PRO A 363 0.50 -4.31 29.26
N PRO A 364 1.52 -5.19 29.41
CA PRO A 364 2.87 -4.88 29.89
C PRO A 364 3.83 -4.41 28.79
N PHE A 365 3.47 -4.53 27.51
CA PHE A 365 4.42 -4.41 26.40
C PHE A 365 4.54 -3.01 25.80
N GLY A 366 3.54 -2.15 25.96
CA GLY A 366 3.48 -0.86 25.24
C GLY A 366 4.66 0.06 25.51
N SER A 367 5.10 0.17 26.77
CA SER A 367 6.28 0.97 27.13
C SER A 367 7.58 0.36 26.61
N LEU A 368 7.71 -0.97 26.69
CA LEU A 368 8.85 -1.71 26.18
C LEU A 368 8.99 -1.55 24.66
N LEU A 369 7.89 -1.73 23.92
CA LEU A 369 7.85 -1.53 22.47
C LEU A 369 8.20 -0.10 22.11
N HIS A 370 7.65 0.89 22.83
CA HIS A 370 7.94 2.30 22.53
C HIS A 370 9.43 2.60 22.72
N LYS A 371 10.04 2.18 23.84
CA LYS A 371 11.47 2.36 24.08
C LYS A 371 12.30 1.64 23.02
N SER A 372 11.96 0.39 22.72
CA SER A 372 12.75 -0.48 21.84
C SER A 372 12.73 -0.03 20.39
N LEU A 373 11.60 0.52 19.92
CA LEU A 373 11.42 0.97 18.54
C LEU A 373 11.84 2.43 18.33
N SER A 374 11.85 3.26 19.39
CA SER A 374 12.17 4.69 19.26
C SER A 374 13.59 4.97 18.75
N ILE A 375 14.54 4.04 18.95
CA ILE A 375 15.91 4.21 18.45
C ILE A 375 16.02 4.02 16.93
N PHE A 376 15.00 3.44 16.29
CA PHE A 376 14.98 3.15 14.85
C PHE A 376 14.12 4.14 14.05
N LEU A 377 13.61 5.20 14.69
CA LEU A 377 12.74 6.17 14.04
C LEU A 377 13.45 6.90 12.91
N ASP A 378 12.69 7.21 11.87
CA ASP A 378 13.11 8.09 10.79
C ASP A 378 12.57 9.51 10.99
N ASP A 379 13.13 10.48 10.28
CA ASP A 379 12.64 11.87 10.25
C ASP A 379 11.17 11.97 9.78
N LYS A 380 10.68 10.90 9.14
CA LYS A 380 9.32 10.70 8.66
C LYS A 380 8.35 10.28 9.77
N ASP A 381 8.82 9.75 10.90
CA ASP A 381 8.00 9.26 12.02
C ASP A 381 7.71 10.38 13.05
N THR A 382 6.94 11.39 12.65
CA THR A 382 6.66 12.58 13.49
C THR A 382 5.35 12.53 14.27
N GLY A 383 4.42 11.65 13.87
CA GLY A 383 3.09 11.51 14.47
C GLY A 383 3.03 10.46 15.59
N PRO A 384 1.85 10.21 16.16
CA PRO A 384 1.67 9.17 17.18
C PRO A 384 1.88 7.75 16.63
N PHE A 385 1.68 7.55 15.32
CA PHE A 385 1.81 6.29 14.62
C PHE A 385 3.11 6.27 13.82
N PHE A 386 3.92 5.23 13.98
CA PHE A 386 5.21 5.04 13.32
C PHE A 386 4.98 4.31 12.00
N VAL A 387 5.24 5.00 10.90
CA VAL A 387 4.90 4.53 9.55
C VAL A 387 6.05 3.79 8.89
N THR A 388 7.31 4.10 9.23
CA THR A 388 8.47 3.63 8.44
C THR A 388 8.54 2.10 8.35
N HIS A 389 8.37 1.40 9.47
CA HIS A 389 8.45 -0.07 9.52
C HIS A 389 7.22 -0.73 8.88
N ILE A 390 6.04 -0.14 9.04
CA ILE A 390 4.80 -0.59 8.40
C ILE A 390 4.90 -0.41 6.88
N TYR A 391 5.38 0.72 6.40
CA TYR A 391 5.53 1.02 4.99
C TYR A 391 6.58 0.14 4.32
N LEU A 392 7.65 -0.25 5.04
CA LEU A 392 8.59 -1.22 4.50
C LEU A 392 7.92 -2.57 4.22
N LEU A 393 7.08 -3.07 5.14
CA LEU A 393 6.32 -4.30 4.89
C LEU A 393 5.31 -4.11 3.74
N ILE A 394 4.48 -3.06 3.81
CA ILE A 394 3.46 -2.75 2.79
C ILE A 394 4.10 -2.61 1.40
N GLY A 395 5.25 -1.96 1.29
CA GLY A 395 5.94 -1.74 0.04
C GLY A 395 6.34 -3.02 -0.68
N PHE A 396 6.70 -4.06 0.06
CA PHE A 396 6.93 -5.39 -0.50
C PHE A 396 5.63 -6.17 -0.71
N SER A 397 4.67 -6.05 0.22
CA SER A 397 3.45 -6.87 0.23
C SER A 397 2.39 -6.45 -0.78
N VAL A 398 2.15 -5.16 -0.99
CA VAL A 398 1.06 -4.71 -1.87
C VAL A 398 1.23 -5.21 -3.31
N PRO A 399 2.42 -5.11 -3.93
CA PRO A 399 2.67 -5.76 -5.22
C PRO A 399 2.31 -7.25 -5.23
N VAL A 400 2.71 -7.98 -4.18
CA VAL A 400 2.41 -9.41 -4.05
C VAL A 400 0.92 -9.67 -3.91
N TRP A 401 0.20 -8.90 -3.08
CA TRP A 401 -1.24 -9.04 -2.88
C TRP A 401 -2.05 -8.74 -4.15
N LEU A 402 -1.62 -7.76 -4.94
CA LEU A 402 -2.24 -7.43 -6.21
C LEU A 402 -1.96 -8.49 -7.29
N SER A 403 -0.75 -9.06 -7.32
CA SER A 403 -0.38 -10.07 -8.33
C SER A 403 -0.81 -11.50 -7.98
N ALA A 404 -0.79 -11.89 -6.70
CA ALA A 404 -1.06 -13.28 -6.26
C ALA A 404 -2.53 -13.69 -6.42
N THR A 405 -3.42 -12.69 -6.41
CA THR A 405 -4.87 -12.87 -6.45
C THR A 405 -5.46 -12.85 -7.86
N ASN A 406 -4.63 -12.72 -8.90
CA ASN A 406 -5.03 -12.77 -10.31
C ASN A 406 -4.67 -14.14 -10.92
N ALA A 407 -5.17 -15.21 -10.30
CA ALA A 407 -4.99 -16.60 -10.75
C ALA A 407 -5.56 -16.88 -12.16
N ILE A 408 -6.24 -15.91 -12.78
CA ILE A 408 -6.84 -16.01 -14.11
C ILE A 408 -5.79 -15.88 -15.22
N LEU A 409 -4.61 -15.30 -14.95
CA LEU A 409 -3.56 -15.17 -15.96
C LEU A 409 -2.17 -15.40 -15.34
N HIS A 410 -1.52 -16.51 -15.70
CA HIS A 410 -0.12 -16.84 -15.40
C HIS A 410 0.93 -15.80 -15.92
N THR A 411 0.49 -14.60 -16.31
CA THR A 411 1.27 -13.60 -17.06
C THR A 411 1.84 -12.47 -16.21
N HIS A 412 1.54 -12.37 -14.90
CA HIS A 412 1.90 -11.18 -14.10
C HIS A 412 2.83 -11.42 -12.90
N TYR A 413 3.64 -12.50 -12.93
CA TYR A 413 4.61 -12.75 -11.85
C TYR A 413 5.65 -11.62 -11.70
N VAL A 414 5.92 -10.88 -12.77
CA VAL A 414 6.93 -9.81 -12.83
C VAL A 414 6.56 -8.65 -11.90
N SER A 415 5.29 -8.22 -11.88
CA SER A 415 4.84 -7.08 -11.07
C SER A 415 4.88 -7.37 -9.57
N ALA A 416 4.82 -8.64 -9.15
CA ALA A 416 5.03 -9.06 -7.76
C ALA A 416 6.44 -8.71 -7.24
N PHE A 417 7.44 -8.59 -8.13
CA PHE A 417 8.80 -8.19 -7.77
C PHE A 417 8.97 -6.67 -7.61
N ALA A 418 7.92 -5.85 -7.79
CA ALA A 418 8.02 -4.39 -7.73
C ALA A 418 8.66 -3.88 -6.44
N GLY A 419 8.18 -4.34 -5.27
CA GLY A 419 8.75 -3.96 -3.98
C GLY A 419 10.16 -4.52 -3.77
N PHE A 420 10.39 -5.76 -4.23
CA PHE A 420 11.69 -6.40 -4.16
C PHE A 420 12.78 -5.65 -4.94
N LEU A 421 12.50 -5.31 -6.20
CA LEU A 421 13.45 -4.60 -7.08
C LEU A 421 13.67 -3.17 -6.62
N SER A 422 12.58 -2.44 -6.29
CA SER A 422 12.69 -1.03 -5.93
C SER A 422 13.30 -0.79 -4.54
N LEU A 423 12.81 -1.47 -3.50
CA LEU A 423 13.26 -1.26 -2.12
C LEU A 423 14.43 -2.16 -1.75
N GLY A 424 14.30 -3.45 -2.07
CA GLY A 424 15.27 -4.47 -1.70
C GLY A 424 16.60 -4.32 -2.43
N ILE A 425 16.56 -4.04 -3.73
CA ILE A 425 17.76 -3.91 -4.57
C ILE A 425 18.11 -2.44 -4.83
N GLY A 426 17.19 -1.67 -5.43
CA GLY A 426 17.43 -0.31 -5.90
C GLY A 426 17.77 0.67 -4.78
N ASP A 427 16.83 0.95 -3.87
CA ASP A 427 17.01 1.86 -2.74
C ASP A 427 18.19 1.43 -1.84
N SER A 428 18.29 0.12 -1.56
CA SER A 428 19.39 -0.42 -0.76
C SER A 428 20.76 -0.19 -1.42
N ALA A 429 20.89 -0.38 -2.74
CA ALA A 429 22.12 -0.09 -3.46
C ALA A 429 22.41 1.42 -3.53
N ALA A 430 21.42 2.26 -3.85
CA ALA A 430 21.58 3.71 -3.91
C ALA A 430 22.03 4.30 -2.58
N SER A 431 21.41 3.89 -1.48
CA SER A 431 21.74 4.40 -0.15
C SER A 431 23.07 3.85 0.39
N THR A 432 23.37 2.57 0.19
CA THR A 432 24.60 1.94 0.72
C THR A 432 25.83 2.36 -0.08
N PHE A 433 25.78 2.26 -1.40
CA PHE A 433 26.92 2.61 -2.26
C PHE A 433 26.97 4.10 -2.56
N GLY A 434 25.83 4.78 -2.69
CA GLY A 434 25.79 6.23 -2.90
C GLY A 434 26.27 7.03 -1.69
N SER A 435 26.07 6.57 -0.46
CA SER A 435 26.63 7.23 0.73
C SER A 435 28.15 7.01 0.87
N LYS A 436 28.67 5.87 0.41
CA LYS A 436 30.09 5.52 0.50
C LYS A 436 30.93 6.08 -0.64
N PHE A 437 30.40 6.07 -1.86
CA PHE A 437 31.14 6.37 -3.09
C PHE A 437 30.60 7.56 -3.88
N GLY A 438 29.42 8.09 -3.51
CA GLY A 438 28.81 9.21 -4.21
C GLY A 438 29.57 10.52 -3.99
N LYS A 439 29.80 11.25 -5.09
CA LYS A 439 30.54 12.52 -5.08
C LYS A 439 29.71 13.64 -5.68
N ILE A 440 29.01 13.36 -6.77
CA ILE A 440 28.24 14.35 -7.52
C ILE A 440 26.82 14.39 -6.95
N LYS A 441 26.51 15.44 -6.18
CA LYS A 441 25.14 15.68 -5.69
C LYS A 441 24.22 16.13 -6.82
N LEU A 442 23.00 15.61 -6.82
CA LEU A 442 21.96 16.03 -7.76
C LEU A 442 21.36 17.38 -7.33
N SER A 443 21.05 18.22 -8.31
CA SER A 443 20.58 19.58 -8.03
C SER A 443 19.28 19.58 -7.24
N GLY A 444 19.32 20.18 -6.06
CA GLY A 444 18.16 20.32 -5.17
C GLY A 444 17.91 19.14 -4.23
N THR A 445 18.69 18.05 -4.30
CA THR A 445 18.50 16.86 -3.45
C THR A 445 19.75 16.59 -2.61
N SER A 446 19.62 15.76 -1.57
CA SER A 446 20.78 15.25 -0.81
C SER A 446 21.40 14.00 -1.45
N LYS A 447 20.78 13.49 -2.53
CA LYS A 447 21.15 12.24 -3.20
C LYS A 447 22.25 12.50 -4.24
N THR A 448 22.97 11.43 -4.60
CA THR A 448 24.11 11.49 -5.53
C THR A 448 23.78 10.82 -6.85
N PHE A 449 24.36 11.34 -7.94
CA PHE A 449 24.24 10.75 -9.27
C PHE A 449 24.77 9.31 -9.28
N GLU A 450 25.89 9.06 -8.61
CA GLU A 450 26.46 7.72 -8.50
C GLU A 450 25.53 6.78 -7.72
N GLY A 451 24.84 7.27 -6.68
CA GLY A 451 23.82 6.49 -5.97
C GLY A 451 22.70 6.01 -6.90
N THR A 452 22.18 6.90 -7.76
CA THR A 452 21.19 6.53 -8.77
C THR A 452 21.74 5.49 -9.76
N LEU A 453 22.99 5.64 -10.20
CA LEU A 453 23.64 4.69 -11.10
C LEU A 453 23.82 3.31 -10.43
N PHE A 454 24.21 3.26 -9.16
CA PHE A 454 24.30 2.01 -8.39
C PHE A 454 22.95 1.31 -8.28
N SER A 455 21.86 2.05 -8.06
CA SER A 455 20.49 1.48 -8.08
C SER A 455 20.16 0.84 -9.42
N ILE A 456 20.42 1.54 -10.54
CA ILE A 456 20.13 1.03 -11.88
C ILE A 456 20.94 -0.23 -12.16
N ILE A 457 22.26 -0.19 -11.94
CA ILE A 457 23.16 -1.31 -12.21
C ILE A 457 22.78 -2.53 -11.35
N ALA A 458 22.52 -2.34 -10.05
CA ALA A 458 22.18 -3.43 -9.15
C ALA A 458 20.86 -4.11 -9.57
N GLN A 459 19.83 -3.33 -9.91
CA GLN A 459 18.55 -3.87 -10.39
C GLN A 459 18.72 -4.63 -11.71
N LEU A 460 19.50 -4.11 -12.67
CA LEU A 460 19.76 -4.79 -13.94
C LEU A 460 20.52 -6.11 -13.76
N ILE A 461 21.55 -6.14 -12.89
CA ILE A 461 22.27 -7.39 -12.56
C ILE A 461 21.30 -8.40 -11.95
N PHE A 462 20.44 -7.95 -11.04
CA PHE A 462 19.50 -8.85 -10.36
C PHE A 462 18.44 -9.39 -11.33
N VAL A 463 17.90 -8.54 -12.21
CA VAL A 463 16.99 -8.95 -13.28
C VAL A 463 17.66 -9.95 -14.23
N TRP A 464 18.92 -9.73 -14.59
CA TRP A 464 19.69 -10.68 -15.39
C TRP A 464 19.78 -12.05 -14.70
N TYR A 465 20.05 -12.06 -13.39
CA TYR A 465 20.02 -13.28 -12.58
C TYR A 465 18.62 -13.93 -12.53
N LEU A 466 17.56 -13.15 -12.36
CA LEU A 466 16.17 -13.65 -12.42
C LEU A 466 15.82 -14.22 -13.80
N SER A 467 16.33 -13.64 -14.87
CA SER A 467 16.13 -14.14 -16.24
C SER A 467 16.75 -15.52 -16.41
N PHE A 468 17.91 -15.76 -15.80
CA PHE A 468 18.54 -17.07 -15.75
C PHE A 468 17.74 -18.09 -14.90
N MET A 469 17.19 -17.68 -13.75
CA MET A 469 16.53 -18.59 -12.80
C MET A 469 15.08 -18.93 -13.17
N VAL A 470 14.32 -17.95 -13.65
CA VAL A 470 12.86 -18.05 -13.85
C VAL A 470 12.38 -17.41 -15.16
N HIS A 471 13.27 -17.18 -16.13
CA HIS A 471 12.94 -16.58 -17.42
C HIS A 471 12.26 -15.20 -17.34
N PHE A 472 12.65 -14.41 -16.32
CA PHE A 472 12.26 -13.00 -16.20
C PHE A 472 12.51 -12.23 -17.52
N PRO A 473 11.52 -11.49 -18.05
CA PRO A 473 11.65 -10.84 -19.34
C PRO A 473 12.65 -9.68 -19.28
N ILE A 474 13.60 -9.65 -20.21
CA ILE A 474 14.54 -8.54 -20.37
C ILE A 474 14.25 -7.87 -21.70
N ASN A 475 13.74 -6.64 -21.64
CA ASN A 475 13.48 -5.82 -22.81
C ASN A 475 13.84 -4.34 -22.51
N LEU A 476 13.85 -3.50 -23.54
CA LEU A 476 14.17 -2.07 -23.39
C LEU A 476 13.19 -1.35 -22.45
N ARG A 477 11.94 -1.83 -22.35
CA ARG A 477 10.93 -1.26 -21.46
C ARG A 477 11.29 -1.47 -20.00
N LEU A 478 11.82 -2.65 -19.63
CA LEU A 478 12.31 -2.91 -18.28
C LEU A 478 13.50 -2.03 -17.92
N VAL A 479 14.43 -1.82 -18.84
CA VAL A 479 15.56 -0.90 -18.64
C VAL A 479 15.07 0.53 -18.40
N PHE A 480 14.12 0.98 -19.22
CA PHE A 480 13.47 2.29 -19.05
C PHE A 480 12.76 2.40 -17.69
N THR A 481 12.04 1.36 -17.29
CA THR A 481 11.33 1.24 -16.00
C THR A 481 12.28 1.38 -14.82
N ILE A 482 13.39 0.62 -14.82
CA ILE A 482 14.40 0.69 -13.75
C ILE A 482 15.05 2.09 -13.70
N ALA A 483 15.33 2.68 -14.88
CA ALA A 483 15.93 4.01 -14.97
C ALA A 483 14.98 5.10 -14.43
N ILE A 484 13.71 5.11 -14.84
CA ILE A 484 12.76 6.15 -14.44
C ILE A 484 12.38 6.04 -12.95
N THR A 485 12.24 4.83 -12.40
CA THR A 485 12.02 4.63 -10.96
C THR A 485 13.24 5.03 -10.13
N SER A 486 14.46 4.69 -10.57
CA SER A 486 15.69 5.10 -9.88
C SER A 486 15.88 6.63 -9.92
N LEU A 487 15.47 7.27 -11.02
CA LEU A 487 15.45 8.72 -11.12
C LEU A 487 14.43 9.34 -10.17
N TYR A 488 13.23 8.74 -10.05
CA TYR A 488 12.22 9.21 -9.10
C TYR A 488 12.74 9.21 -7.67
N GLU A 489 13.36 8.10 -7.24
CA GLU A 489 13.96 7.99 -5.91
C GLU A 489 15.02 9.07 -5.67
N ALA A 490 15.77 9.44 -6.71
CA ALA A 490 16.80 10.46 -6.61
C ALA A 490 16.24 11.88 -6.39
N PHE A 491 15.00 12.12 -6.83
CA PHE A 491 14.35 13.43 -6.84
C PHE A 491 13.13 13.56 -5.91
N THR A 492 12.77 12.49 -5.18
CA THR A 492 11.65 12.54 -4.24
C THR A 492 12.08 12.77 -2.78
N ASP A 493 11.23 13.47 -2.03
CA ASP A 493 11.34 13.62 -0.57
C ASP A 493 10.25 12.85 0.19
N GLN A 494 9.43 12.07 -0.52
CA GLN A 494 8.35 11.27 0.05
C GLN A 494 8.88 9.99 0.70
N ILE A 495 7.97 9.21 1.33
CA ILE A 495 8.34 7.89 1.83
C ILE A 495 8.44 6.90 0.66
N ASP A 496 9.66 6.81 0.13
CA ASP A 496 10.23 5.73 -0.69
C ASP A 496 9.58 4.35 -0.48
N ASN A 497 9.52 3.86 0.76
CA ASN A 497 8.97 2.53 1.08
C ASN A 497 7.53 2.32 0.59
N LEU A 498 6.74 3.38 0.49
CA LEU A 498 5.36 3.28 0.01
C LEU A 498 5.24 3.61 -1.49
N VAL A 499 6.01 4.60 -1.96
CA VAL A 499 5.83 5.20 -3.28
C VAL A 499 6.53 4.39 -4.38
N LEU A 500 7.77 3.97 -4.19
CA LEU A 500 8.55 3.33 -5.27
C LEU A 500 7.94 2.01 -5.77
N PRO A 501 7.42 1.12 -4.90
CA PRO A 501 6.82 -0.13 -5.36
C PRO A 501 5.58 0.12 -6.23
N LEU A 502 4.74 1.08 -5.86
CA LEU A 502 3.54 1.43 -6.63
C LEU A 502 3.88 2.21 -7.91
N LEU A 503 5.00 2.94 -7.93
CA LEU A 503 5.46 3.59 -9.15
C LEU A 503 5.96 2.57 -10.17
N ILE A 504 6.76 1.59 -9.75
CA ILE A 504 7.37 0.61 -10.66
C ILE A 504 6.36 -0.47 -11.09
N PHE A 505 5.35 -0.77 -10.26
CA PHE A 505 4.38 -1.83 -10.52
C PHE A 505 3.67 -1.72 -11.88
N PRO A 506 3.04 -0.59 -12.26
CA PRO A 506 2.39 -0.44 -13.57
C PRO A 506 3.35 -0.73 -14.72
N PHE A 507 4.58 -0.22 -14.63
CA PHE A 507 5.57 -0.42 -15.68
C PHE A 507 5.96 -1.88 -15.84
N LEU A 508 6.15 -2.61 -14.73
CA LEU A 508 6.43 -4.05 -14.75
C LEU A 508 5.25 -4.88 -15.25
N ASN A 509 4.04 -4.46 -14.93
CA ASN A 509 2.83 -5.20 -15.33
C ASN A 509 2.57 -5.12 -16.84
N LEU A 510 3.08 -4.09 -17.50
CA LEU A 510 2.92 -3.81 -18.94
C LEU A 510 4.18 -4.20 -19.77
N LEU A 511 5.10 -4.97 -19.19
CA LEU A 511 6.24 -5.56 -19.91
C LEU A 511 5.79 -6.72 -20.79
#